data_AF-A0A516SH79-F1
#
_entry.id   AF-A0A516SH79-F1
#
_cell.length_a   1.000
_cell.length_b   1.000
_cell.length_c   1.000
_cell.angle_alpha   90.00
_cell.angle_beta   90.00
_cell.angle_gamma   90.00
#
_symmetry.space_group_name_H-M   'P 1'
#
loop_
_entity.id
_entity.type
_entity.pdbx_description
1 polymer ?
#
loop_
_entity_poly.entity_id
_entity_poly.type
_entity_poly.pdbx_seq_one_letter_code
_entity_poly.pdbx_strand_id
1 'polypeptide(L)'
;MSLHPASKTIDQAETEQDRVPSDPLQLLLQKATGHAAQPAPAGALILGEIVSLNAAGLPRLHVDGVGLVDMAASLVPITVADVGKTVAFSMPVGPASPGVVLGLVWQPQVAAMEAVAPQPLEASVDGNMVHIEARQSIKLSCGRASITLTADGQILLRGDYISNHSTGTQRIKGAAVQIN
;
A
#
# COMPACT_ATOMS: atom_id res chain seq x y z
N MET A 1 63.76 51.13 47.78
CA MET A 1 63.05 51.06 49.09
C MET A 1 61.66 51.65 48.86
N SER A 2 60.54 50.99 49.19
CA SER A 2 60.33 49.61 49.66
C SER A 2 58.92 49.12 49.26
N LEU A 3 58.60 47.86 49.56
CA LEU A 3 57.48 47.07 49.03
C LEU A 3 56.06 47.49 49.48
N HIS A 4 55.07 47.02 48.71
CA HIS A 4 53.71 46.52 49.06
C HIS A 4 53.41 46.22 50.55
N PRO A 5 52.11 46.16 51.00
CA PRO A 5 50.93 45.74 50.22
C PRO A 5 49.56 46.41 50.51
N ALA A 6 48.56 46.07 49.68
CA ALA A 6 47.12 46.11 49.95
C ALA A 6 46.42 45.07 49.03
N SER A 7 45.30 44.42 49.35
CA SER A 7 44.48 44.34 50.58
C SER A 7 43.94 42.90 50.74
N LYS A 8 43.21 42.57 51.83
CA LYS A 8 42.80 41.17 52.14
C LYS A 8 41.40 41.06 52.79
N THR A 9 40.52 40.24 52.20
CA THR A 9 39.20 39.78 52.74
C THR A 9 38.16 40.88 53.04
N ILE A 10 36.85 40.63 53.09
CA ILE A 10 36.04 39.40 52.89
C ILE A 10 35.06 39.66 51.68
N ASP A 11 33.87 39.08 51.43
CA ASP A 11 32.96 38.17 52.16
C ASP A 11 32.02 37.39 51.18
N GLN A 12 31.33 36.36 51.71
CA GLN A 12 30.11 35.65 51.21
C GLN A 12 30.16 34.80 49.92
N ALA A 13 29.34 33.73 49.93
CA ALA A 13 29.20 32.73 48.87
C ALA A 13 27.77 32.18 48.78
N GLU A 14 27.19 32.26 47.57
CA GLU A 14 25.91 31.71 47.11
C GLU A 14 25.96 31.81 45.55
N THR A 15 25.42 30.92 44.70
CA THR A 15 24.48 29.80 44.91
C THR A 15 24.85 28.60 44.01
N GLU A 16 24.57 27.37 44.45
CA GLU A 16 24.76 26.14 43.64
C GLU A 16 23.50 25.82 42.80
N GLN A 17 23.41 26.39 41.60
CA GLN A 17 22.47 26.03 40.52
C GLN A 17 23.11 26.46 39.18
N ASP A 18 23.00 25.71 38.07
CA ASP A 18 21.87 24.88 37.66
C ASP A 18 22.28 23.51 37.06
N ARG A 19 21.32 22.59 36.97
CA ARG A 19 21.43 21.35 36.18
C ARG A 19 21.10 21.64 34.71
N VAL A 20 21.80 20.96 33.81
CA VAL A 20 21.22 19.87 32.99
C VAL A 20 22.39 19.21 32.24
N PRO A 21 22.63 17.89 32.37
CA PRO A 21 23.50 17.20 31.44
C PRO A 21 22.84 17.21 30.06
N SER A 22 23.55 17.64 29.02
CA SER A 22 23.06 17.64 27.64
C SER A 22 22.97 16.21 27.12
N ASP A 23 21.89 15.50 27.49
CA ASP A 23 21.69 14.09 27.12
C ASP A 23 21.66 13.95 25.59
N PRO A 24 22.60 13.19 24.99
CA PRO A 24 22.66 13.02 23.54
C PRO A 24 21.41 12.33 22.98
N LEU A 25 20.66 11.56 23.79
CA LEU A 25 19.40 10.98 23.38
C LEU A 25 18.30 12.04 23.22
N GLN A 26 18.31 13.10 24.03
CA GLN A 26 17.38 14.23 23.89
C GLN A 26 17.60 14.95 22.54
N LEU A 27 18.87 15.17 22.16
CA LEU A 27 19.27 15.76 20.87
C LEU A 27 18.95 14.85 19.68
N LEU A 28 19.04 13.53 19.84
CA LEU A 28 18.64 12.56 18.82
C LEU A 28 17.11 12.49 18.66
N LEU A 29 16.35 12.53 19.77
CA LEU A 29 14.88 12.57 19.75
C LEU A 29 14.34 13.85 19.09
N GLN A 30 14.93 15.01 19.37
CA GLN A 30 14.57 16.26 18.69
C GLN A 30 14.87 16.25 17.18
N LYS A 31 15.87 15.49 16.73
CA LYS A 31 16.10 15.24 15.29
C LYS A 31 15.14 14.20 14.71
N ALA A 32 14.77 13.17 15.48
CA ALA A 32 13.89 12.10 15.04
C ALA A 32 12.45 12.58 14.76
N THR A 33 11.95 13.54 15.53
CA THR A 33 10.62 14.16 15.33
C THR A 33 10.59 15.20 14.20
N GLY A 34 11.68 15.36 13.45
CA GLY A 34 11.92 16.50 12.55
C GLY A 34 12.34 16.12 11.12
N HIS A 35 11.84 15.02 10.55
CA HIS A 35 11.91 14.79 9.10
C HIS A 35 10.96 15.73 8.35
N ALA A 36 11.20 17.05 8.46
CA ALA A 36 10.66 18.02 7.53
C ALA A 36 11.22 17.66 6.15
N ALA A 37 10.33 17.39 5.19
CA ALA A 37 10.72 16.98 3.85
C ALA A 37 11.66 18.03 3.24
N GLN A 38 12.94 17.68 3.07
CA GLN A 38 13.89 18.54 2.38
C GLN A 38 13.34 18.74 0.95
N PRO A 39 13.19 20.00 0.48
CA PRO A 39 12.67 20.24 -0.86
C PRO A 39 13.62 19.58 -1.85
N ALA A 40 13.12 18.55 -2.54
CA ALA A 40 13.94 17.74 -3.43
C ALA A 40 14.60 18.65 -4.48
N PRO A 41 15.90 18.48 -4.78
CA PRO A 41 16.62 19.41 -5.64
C PRO A 41 16.03 19.45 -7.05
N ALA A 42 16.35 20.51 -7.79
CA ALA A 42 15.86 20.77 -9.13
C ALA A 42 15.89 19.53 -10.06
N GLY A 43 14.71 19.04 -10.45
CA GLY A 43 14.59 17.87 -11.34
C GLY A 43 14.92 16.52 -10.68
N ALA A 44 14.91 16.44 -9.34
CA ALA A 44 15.03 15.18 -8.63
C ALA A 44 13.94 14.18 -9.05
N LEU A 45 14.33 12.90 -9.10
CA LEU A 45 13.42 11.78 -9.28
C LEU A 45 12.72 11.50 -7.94
N ILE A 46 11.40 11.62 -7.91
CA ILE A 46 10.55 11.37 -6.74
C ILE A 46 9.69 10.14 -7.02
N LEU A 47 9.47 9.31 -6.00
CA LEU A 47 8.57 8.17 -6.09
C LEU A 47 7.22 8.49 -5.45
N GLY A 48 6.15 7.93 -6.00
CA GLY A 48 4.80 8.01 -5.43
C GLY A 48 3.92 6.88 -5.93
N GLU A 49 2.82 6.59 -5.24
CA GLU A 49 1.88 5.52 -5.59
C GLU A 49 0.65 6.11 -6.32
N ILE A 50 0.20 5.52 -7.43
CA ILE A 50 -1.04 5.96 -8.09
C ILE A 50 -2.24 5.56 -7.22
N VAL A 51 -2.93 6.53 -6.62
CA VAL A 51 -4.14 6.30 -5.81
C VAL A 51 -5.40 6.29 -6.67
N SER A 52 -5.44 7.12 -7.72
CA SER A 52 -6.58 7.25 -8.64
C SER A 52 -6.16 7.99 -9.92
N LEU A 53 -7.06 8.07 -10.89
CA LEU A 53 -6.93 8.95 -12.05
C LEU A 53 -8.06 9.99 -12.00
N ASN A 54 -7.77 11.22 -12.43
CA ASN A 54 -8.74 12.29 -12.52
C ASN A 54 -9.57 12.22 -13.82
N ALA A 55 -10.53 13.14 -13.99
CA ALA A 55 -11.44 13.16 -15.15
C ALA A 55 -10.73 13.37 -16.51
N ALA A 56 -9.47 13.79 -16.53
CA ALA A 56 -8.65 13.91 -17.74
C ALA A 56 -7.74 12.69 -17.98
N GLY A 57 -7.83 11.64 -17.17
CA GLY A 57 -6.98 10.45 -17.27
C GLY A 57 -5.55 10.65 -16.73
N LEU A 58 -5.30 11.72 -15.97
CA LEU A 58 -4.01 11.97 -15.32
C LEU A 58 -4.02 11.40 -13.89
N PRO A 59 -2.89 10.84 -13.40
CA PRO A 59 -2.85 10.20 -12.09
C PRO A 59 -2.80 11.21 -10.94
N ARG A 60 -3.46 10.84 -9.85
CA ARG A 60 -3.28 11.40 -8.51
C ARG A 60 -2.39 10.47 -7.70
N LEU A 61 -1.27 10.98 -7.22
CA LEU A 61 -0.26 10.20 -6.50
C LEU A 61 -0.37 10.41 -4.99
N HIS A 62 -0.08 9.37 -4.20
CA HIS A 62 0.39 9.52 -2.83
C HIS A 62 1.90 9.69 -2.85
N VAL A 63 2.41 10.66 -2.08
CA VAL A 63 3.83 11.00 -1.99
C VAL A 63 4.19 11.16 -0.52
N ASP A 64 5.12 10.34 -0.02
CA ASP A 64 5.50 10.33 1.39
C ASP A 64 5.95 11.71 1.88
N GLY A 65 5.42 12.13 3.03
CA GLY A 65 5.69 13.46 3.62
C GLY A 65 5.03 14.65 2.91
N VAL A 66 4.35 14.45 1.77
CA VAL A 66 3.63 15.51 1.02
C VAL A 66 2.12 15.26 0.97
N GLY A 67 1.69 13.99 0.90
CA GLY A 67 0.28 13.60 0.81
C GLY A 67 -0.17 13.36 -0.64
N LEU A 68 -1.38 13.81 -0.98
CA LEU A 68 -1.96 13.60 -2.33
C LEU A 68 -1.56 14.74 -3.29
N VAL A 69 -1.04 14.38 -4.46
CA VAL A 69 -0.59 15.32 -5.50
C VAL A 69 -1.18 14.94 -6.86
N ASP A 70 -1.88 15.87 -7.51
CA ASP A 70 -2.34 15.69 -8.89
C ASP A 70 -1.20 16.00 -9.89
N MET A 71 -0.99 15.12 -10.87
CA MET A 71 -0.03 15.31 -11.96
C MET A 71 -0.67 16.06 -13.13
N ALA A 72 0.09 16.91 -13.83
CA ALA A 72 -0.40 17.62 -15.03
C ALA A 72 -0.05 16.92 -16.35
N ALA A 73 0.93 16.01 -16.35
CA ALA A 73 1.32 15.25 -17.54
C ALA A 73 1.96 13.90 -17.17
N SER A 74 2.03 13.01 -18.16
CA SER A 74 2.78 11.75 -18.10
C SER A 74 3.49 11.52 -19.43
N LEU A 75 4.72 11.01 -19.38
CA LEU A 75 5.48 10.56 -20.55
C LEU A 75 5.14 9.11 -20.97
N VAL A 76 4.40 8.39 -20.12
CA VAL A 76 3.93 7.01 -20.36
C VAL A 76 2.40 6.94 -20.30
N PRO A 77 1.74 6.00 -21.01
CA PRO A 77 0.33 5.72 -20.78
C PRO A 77 0.13 5.21 -19.34
N ILE A 78 -0.91 5.68 -18.67
CA ILE A 78 -1.31 5.26 -17.32
C ILE A 78 -2.80 4.97 -17.36
N THR A 79 -3.21 3.87 -16.74
CA THR A 79 -4.58 3.34 -16.80
C THR A 79 -5.10 3.02 -15.40
N VAL A 80 -6.38 2.69 -15.28
CA VAL A 80 -6.96 2.17 -14.03
C VAL A 80 -6.30 0.88 -13.53
N ALA A 81 -5.64 0.11 -14.42
CA ALA A 81 -4.86 -1.08 -14.07
C ALA A 81 -3.45 -0.75 -13.54
N ASP A 82 -3.11 0.54 -13.40
CA ASP A 82 -1.85 1.03 -12.82
C ASP A 82 -2.04 1.67 -11.43
N VAL A 83 -3.28 1.75 -10.94
CA VAL A 83 -3.57 2.12 -9.54
C VAL A 83 -2.90 1.11 -8.59
N GLY A 84 -2.31 1.61 -7.51
CA GLY A 84 -1.49 0.84 -6.57
C GLY A 84 -0.04 0.60 -7.02
N LYS A 85 0.36 1.03 -8.23
CA LYS A 85 1.76 0.94 -8.69
C LYS A 85 2.54 2.18 -8.30
N THR A 86 3.81 1.99 -7.94
CA THR A 86 4.78 3.07 -7.78
C THR A 86 5.15 3.65 -9.14
N VAL A 87 5.17 4.98 -9.25
CA VAL A 87 5.67 5.73 -10.40
C VAL A 87 6.86 6.58 -10.00
N ALA A 88 7.72 6.85 -10.97
CA ALA A 88 8.78 7.83 -10.87
C ALA A 88 8.33 9.11 -11.60
N PHE A 89 8.32 10.23 -10.90
CA PHE A 89 7.91 11.53 -11.41
C PHE A 89 8.93 12.60 -11.01
N SER A 90 8.83 13.80 -11.61
CA SER A 90 9.57 14.96 -11.15
C SER A 90 8.67 16.19 -11.06
N MET A 91 9.06 17.13 -10.21
CA MET A 91 8.43 18.45 -10.10
C MET A 91 9.44 19.51 -10.58
N PRO A 92 9.07 20.40 -11.52
CA PRO A 92 9.92 21.52 -11.91
C PRO A 92 10.18 22.47 -10.74
N VAL A 93 11.26 23.27 -10.82
CA VAL A 93 11.56 24.25 -9.77
C VAL A 93 10.59 25.42 -9.84
N GLY A 94 9.65 25.46 -8.91
CA GLY A 94 8.80 26.62 -8.65
C GLY A 94 7.65 26.28 -7.71
N PRO A 95 7.22 27.22 -6.85
CA PRO A 95 5.99 27.04 -6.08
C PRO A 95 4.82 26.78 -7.05
N ALA A 96 4.08 25.71 -6.81
CA ALA A 96 2.98 25.23 -7.66
C ALA A 96 3.33 24.86 -9.12
N SER A 97 4.60 24.54 -9.42
CA SER A 97 4.94 23.83 -10.67
C SER A 97 4.39 22.39 -10.63
N PRO A 98 3.49 21.98 -11.54
CA PRO A 98 2.83 20.68 -11.43
C PRO A 98 3.76 19.54 -11.86
N GLY A 99 3.56 18.37 -11.25
CA GLY A 99 4.39 17.18 -11.51
C GLY A 99 4.15 16.56 -12.87
N VAL A 100 5.21 15.95 -13.41
CA VAL A 100 5.21 15.16 -14.65
C VAL A 100 5.68 13.74 -14.34
N VAL A 101 4.86 12.74 -14.66
CA VAL A 101 5.25 11.32 -14.51
C VAL A 101 6.22 10.94 -15.62
N LEU A 102 7.36 10.37 -15.25
CA LEU A 102 8.43 9.96 -16.17
C LEU A 102 8.32 8.48 -16.54
N GLY A 103 7.81 7.64 -15.64
CA GLY A 103 7.55 6.23 -15.91
C GLY A 103 6.93 5.47 -14.73
N LEU A 104 6.38 4.28 -15.00
CA LEU A 104 6.05 3.30 -13.96
C LEU A 104 7.35 2.69 -13.42
N VAL A 105 7.48 2.52 -12.11
CA VAL A 105 8.61 1.77 -11.53
C VAL A 105 8.33 0.28 -11.68
N TRP A 106 9.16 -0.42 -12.45
CA TRP A 106 9.14 -1.88 -12.45
C TRP A 106 9.69 -2.39 -11.12
N GLN A 107 8.80 -2.82 -10.24
CA GLN A 107 9.16 -3.64 -9.10
C GLN A 107 9.14 -5.10 -9.55
N PRO A 108 10.22 -5.88 -9.33
CA PRO A 108 10.15 -7.32 -9.49
C PRO A 108 9.09 -7.85 -8.53
N GLN A 109 8.10 -8.57 -9.04
CA GLN A 109 7.15 -9.32 -8.23
C GLN A 109 7.89 -10.52 -7.59
N VAL A 110 8.76 -10.24 -6.61
CA VAL A 110 9.36 -11.25 -5.74
C VAL A 110 8.20 -11.87 -4.99
N ALA A 111 7.75 -13.02 -5.47
CA ALA A 111 6.65 -13.74 -4.87
C ALA A 111 7.04 -14.10 -3.43
N ALA A 112 6.46 -13.38 -2.47
CA ALA A 112 6.19 -13.96 -1.18
C ALA A 112 5.48 -15.30 -1.47
N MET A 113 6.10 -16.40 -1.05
CA MET A 113 5.53 -17.72 -1.26
C MET A 113 4.13 -17.75 -0.63
N GLU A 114 3.17 -18.38 -1.32
CA GLU A 114 1.74 -18.38 -1.00
C GLU A 114 0.92 -17.13 -1.43
N ALA A 115 1.18 -16.60 -2.63
CA ALA A 115 0.14 -15.93 -3.43
C ALA A 115 0.11 -16.47 -4.87
N VAL A 116 -0.83 -17.37 -5.17
CA VAL A 116 -1.20 -17.66 -6.57
C VAL A 116 -1.87 -16.41 -7.11
N ALA A 117 -1.25 -15.77 -8.11
CA ALA A 117 -1.83 -14.61 -8.76
C ALA A 117 -3.23 -14.99 -9.31
N PRO A 118 -4.31 -14.30 -8.92
CA PRO A 118 -5.62 -14.60 -9.45
C PRO A 118 -5.62 -14.32 -10.95
N GLN A 119 -5.82 -15.38 -11.75
CA GLN A 119 -6.19 -15.20 -13.15
C GLN A 119 -7.48 -14.36 -13.18
N PRO A 120 -7.62 -13.39 -14.11
CA PRO A 120 -8.78 -12.50 -14.12
C PRO A 120 -10.06 -13.32 -14.20
N LEU A 121 -10.90 -13.18 -13.18
CA LEU A 121 -12.21 -13.82 -13.14
C LEU A 121 -13.14 -13.02 -14.06
N GLU A 122 -13.22 -13.42 -15.33
CA GLU A 122 -14.07 -12.76 -16.32
C GLU A 122 -15.56 -13.00 -16.02
N ALA A 123 -16.08 -12.16 -15.13
CA ALA A 123 -17.46 -12.16 -14.68
C ALA A 123 -18.30 -11.17 -15.49
N SER A 124 -18.74 -11.57 -16.69
CA SER A 124 -19.76 -10.79 -17.42
C SER A 124 -21.09 -10.88 -16.70
N VAL A 125 -21.73 -9.72 -16.49
CA VAL A 125 -23.03 -9.59 -15.81
C VAL A 125 -24.00 -8.89 -16.77
N ASP A 126 -24.65 -9.68 -17.62
CA ASP A 126 -25.46 -9.21 -18.75
C ASP A 126 -26.86 -8.74 -18.31
N GLY A 127 -26.97 -8.21 -17.09
CA GLY A 127 -28.21 -7.90 -16.37
C GLY A 127 -28.99 -9.14 -15.89
N ASN A 128 -29.03 -10.21 -16.70
CA ASN A 128 -29.84 -11.40 -16.48
C ASN A 128 -29.04 -12.66 -16.08
N MET A 129 -27.73 -12.70 -16.32
CA MET A 129 -26.88 -13.86 -16.06
C MET A 129 -25.47 -13.42 -15.67
N VAL A 130 -24.80 -14.22 -14.84
CA VAL A 130 -23.38 -14.08 -14.50
C VAL A 130 -22.61 -15.23 -15.12
N HIS A 131 -21.70 -14.96 -16.05
CA HIS A 131 -20.75 -15.96 -16.53
C HIS A 131 -19.53 -16.03 -15.60
N ILE A 132 -18.95 -17.22 -15.39
CA ILE A 132 -17.71 -17.39 -14.60
C ILE A 132 -16.91 -18.52 -15.24
N GLU A 133 -15.73 -18.21 -15.79
CA GLU A 133 -14.84 -19.18 -16.43
C GLU A 133 -13.49 -19.29 -15.71
N ALA A 134 -12.91 -20.49 -15.66
CA ALA A 134 -11.55 -20.73 -15.17
C ALA A 134 -10.92 -21.96 -15.82
N ARG A 135 -9.62 -21.89 -16.14
CA ARG A 135 -8.89 -22.91 -16.91
C ARG A 135 -8.59 -24.23 -16.18
N GLN A 136 -8.81 -24.30 -14.86
CA GLN A 136 -8.42 -25.45 -14.03
C GLN A 136 -9.47 -25.81 -12.97
N SER A 137 -9.92 -24.82 -12.18
CA SER A 137 -11.02 -25.01 -11.24
C SER A 137 -11.69 -23.69 -10.86
N ILE A 138 -12.96 -23.76 -10.46
CA ILE A 138 -13.71 -22.70 -9.80
C ILE A 138 -14.04 -23.19 -8.39
N LYS A 139 -13.63 -22.44 -7.36
CA LYS A 139 -13.92 -22.78 -5.96
C LYS A 139 -14.61 -21.63 -5.25
N LEU A 140 -15.83 -21.89 -4.76
CA LEU A 140 -16.59 -20.99 -3.91
C LEU A 140 -16.52 -21.53 -2.48
N SER A 141 -16.05 -20.73 -1.51
CA SER A 141 -15.82 -21.21 -0.14
C SER A 141 -16.31 -20.22 0.92
N CYS A 142 -16.97 -20.75 1.96
CA CYS A 142 -17.46 -20.01 3.11
C CYS A 142 -17.11 -20.80 4.39
N GLY A 143 -16.04 -20.40 5.07
CA GLY A 143 -15.52 -21.11 6.24
C GLY A 143 -15.14 -22.56 5.91
N ARG A 144 -15.78 -23.52 6.59
CA ARG A 144 -15.56 -24.97 6.37
C ARG A 144 -16.33 -25.55 5.17
N ALA A 145 -17.24 -24.78 4.57
CA ALA A 145 -18.01 -25.19 3.40
C ALA A 145 -17.35 -24.75 2.08
N SER A 146 -17.43 -25.58 1.05
CA SER A 146 -16.98 -25.21 -0.30
C SER A 146 -17.67 -25.99 -1.42
N ILE A 147 -17.96 -25.30 -2.52
CA ILE A 147 -18.33 -25.86 -3.81
C ILE A 147 -17.10 -25.74 -4.72
N THR A 148 -16.69 -26.84 -5.38
CA THR A 148 -15.58 -26.84 -6.34
C THR A 148 -16.01 -27.50 -7.65
N LEU A 149 -15.77 -26.83 -8.77
CA LEU A 149 -15.82 -27.39 -10.12
C LEU A 149 -14.39 -27.50 -10.65
N THR A 150 -14.03 -28.60 -11.30
CA THR A 150 -12.70 -28.84 -11.87
C THR A 150 -12.76 -29.10 -13.38
N ALA A 151 -11.65 -28.87 -14.09
CA ALA A 151 -11.57 -28.96 -15.56
C ALA A 151 -11.73 -30.39 -16.13
N ASP A 152 -11.69 -31.43 -15.29
CA ASP A 152 -12.06 -32.81 -15.62
C ASP A 152 -13.58 -33.07 -15.53
N GLY A 153 -14.36 -32.07 -15.12
CA GLY A 153 -15.82 -32.13 -14.97
C GLY A 153 -16.30 -32.58 -13.58
N GLN A 154 -15.41 -32.79 -12.60
CA GLN A 154 -15.85 -33.14 -11.25
C GLN A 154 -16.50 -31.93 -10.54
N ILE A 155 -17.59 -32.19 -9.81
CA ILE A 155 -18.22 -31.25 -8.89
C ILE A 155 -18.12 -31.80 -7.47
N LEU A 156 -17.47 -31.06 -6.58
CA LEU A 156 -17.30 -31.42 -5.17
C LEU A 156 -18.08 -30.45 -4.30
N LEU A 157 -19.00 -30.99 -3.48
CA LEU A 157 -19.73 -30.26 -2.46
C LEU A 157 -19.20 -30.68 -1.09
N ARG A 158 -18.75 -29.72 -0.27
CA ARG A 158 -18.25 -29.95 1.09
C ARG A 158 -18.94 -29.02 2.09
N GLY A 159 -19.35 -29.59 3.22
CA GLY A 159 -19.94 -28.91 4.36
C GLY A 159 -20.39 -29.96 5.39
N ASP A 160 -20.85 -29.53 6.56
CA ASP A 160 -21.38 -30.47 7.58
C ASP A 160 -22.75 -31.03 7.17
N TYR A 161 -23.52 -30.25 6.42
CA TYR A 161 -24.83 -30.59 5.90
C TYR A 161 -24.99 -30.03 4.49
N ILE A 162 -25.68 -30.77 3.61
CA ILE A 162 -26.11 -30.32 2.29
C ILE A 162 -27.63 -30.45 2.24
N SER A 163 -28.35 -29.32 2.21
CA SER A 163 -29.80 -29.30 2.03
C SER A 163 -30.12 -28.99 0.57
N ASN A 164 -30.80 -29.90 -0.12
CA ASN A 164 -31.26 -29.71 -1.49
C ASN A 164 -32.79 -29.65 -1.51
N HIS A 165 -33.35 -28.46 -1.69
CA HIS A 165 -34.78 -28.21 -1.76
C HIS A 165 -35.20 -27.85 -3.18
N SER A 166 -36.22 -28.52 -3.71
CA SER A 166 -36.82 -28.24 -5.00
C SER A 166 -38.33 -28.37 -4.92
N THR A 167 -39.05 -27.48 -5.60
CA THR A 167 -40.51 -27.56 -5.76
C THR A 167 -40.92 -28.56 -6.84
N GLY A 168 -39.96 -29.11 -7.60
CA GLY A 168 -40.16 -30.16 -8.60
C GLY A 168 -39.22 -31.35 -8.39
N THR A 169 -39.24 -32.31 -9.32
CA THR A 169 -38.44 -33.55 -9.20
C THR A 169 -36.94 -33.28 -9.31
N GLN A 170 -36.17 -33.64 -8.28
CA GLN A 170 -34.72 -33.77 -8.40
C GLN A 170 -34.39 -35.02 -9.24
N ARG A 171 -33.55 -34.88 -10.28
CA ARG A 171 -33.21 -35.99 -11.19
C ARG A 171 -31.71 -36.27 -11.14
N ILE A 172 -31.33 -37.39 -10.53
CA ILE A 172 -29.97 -37.90 -10.52
C ILE A 172 -29.83 -38.95 -11.63
N LYS A 173 -28.72 -38.91 -12.39
CA LYS A 173 -28.35 -39.91 -13.41
C LYS A 173 -26.86 -40.18 -13.34
N GLY A 174 -26.47 -41.44 -13.45
CA GLY A 174 -25.08 -41.89 -13.47
C GLY A 174 -25.00 -43.39 -13.71
N ALA A 175 -23.81 -43.91 -14.02
CA ALA A 175 -23.59 -45.36 -14.17
C ALA A 175 -23.75 -46.12 -12.84
N ALA A 176 -23.49 -45.45 -11.72
CA ALA A 176 -23.84 -45.87 -10.37
C ALA A 176 -24.25 -44.64 -9.54
N VAL A 177 -25.07 -44.85 -8.52
CA VAL A 177 -25.35 -43.87 -7.46
C VAL A 177 -25.17 -44.60 -6.14
N GLN A 178 -24.27 -44.11 -5.30
CA GLN A 178 -24.03 -44.67 -3.97
C GLN A 178 -24.69 -43.76 -2.93
N ILE A 179 -25.46 -44.38 -2.03
CA ILE A 179 -26.13 -43.73 -0.89
C ILE A 179 -25.79 -44.61 0.32
N ASN A 180 -25.46 -43.98 1.44
CA ASN A 180 -24.98 -44.58 2.69
C ASN A 180 -25.48 -43.73 3.86
#